data_AF-A0A963BGL4-F1
#
_entry.id   AF-A0A963BGL4-F1
#
_cell.length_a   1.000
_cell.length_b   1.000
_cell.length_c   1.000
_cell.angle_alpha   90.00
_cell.angle_beta   90.00
_cell.angle_gamma   90.00
#
_symmetry.space_group_name_H-M   'P 1'
#
loop_
_entity.id
_entity.type
_entity.pdbx_description
1 polymer ?
#
loop_
_entity_poly.entity_id
_entity_poly.type
_entity_poly.pdbx_seq_one_letter_code
_entity_poly.pdbx_strand_id
1 'polypeptide(L)'
;MKTRLFLAILAGSWLATAWAQEAEEIRPAPASIGTDIPATYFGPPPSSVEPELIGPLQLLTSGELDTEAGTITLPLYRGELRETGEPVWYIVTDTTDLANASALGINHSAKLSYAESCRGVRTAEYDRDGTLLFDYGSVDFSPQRVVVSGNAQNAAAPIFPPSTFQPGSVGDELYSPLVKIRNAGNHIYNAPMVAFNVDEDALDFCDGGVNHSVVHDKVVRICPRDGTVTLSLTAGFSFAKPVLYLSTEADDPLPASLEGATYAPGLRDVAVGRDDSLFSAVERLFTFINGPTNVVDGQVNPQRQGLSSAILGEGGPLNVLGGIPTVATDYSPLWDLNVGEWTADAIQKGYRSRLTEEFQILGFVSRGFLTGPGGTTYGSTGFIVNCPIVHRFL
;
A
#
# COMPACT_ATOMS: atom_id res chain seq x y z
N MET A 1 4.05 0.41 -54.09
CA MET A 1 3.46 1.17 -52.97
C MET A 1 3.52 0.31 -51.72
N LYS A 2 4.46 0.60 -50.81
CA LYS A 2 4.56 -0.04 -49.50
C LYS A 2 3.90 0.89 -48.48
N THR A 3 2.72 0.52 -47.98
CA THR A 3 2.04 1.28 -46.93
C THR A 3 2.51 0.74 -45.59
N ARG A 4 3.36 1.50 -44.90
CA ARG A 4 3.69 1.25 -43.49
C ARG A 4 2.64 1.95 -42.65
N LEU A 5 1.82 1.17 -41.95
CA LEU A 5 0.91 1.65 -40.92
C LEU A 5 1.74 1.83 -39.63
N PHE A 6 1.98 3.08 -39.23
CA PHE A 6 2.47 3.39 -37.90
C PHE A 6 1.29 3.29 -36.93
N LEU A 7 1.29 2.27 -36.09
CA LEU A 7 0.43 2.22 -34.92
C LEU A 7 1.18 2.96 -33.81
N ALA A 8 0.75 4.20 -33.52
CA ALA A 8 1.22 4.92 -32.35
C ALA A 8 0.59 4.27 -31.11
N ILE A 9 1.42 3.67 -30.27
CA ILE A 9 1.03 3.19 -28.95
C ILE A 9 0.95 4.43 -28.05
N LEU A 10 -0.26 4.89 -27.77
CA LEU A 10 -0.56 5.84 -26.69
C LEU A 10 -0.53 5.05 -25.36
N ALA A 11 0.66 4.82 -24.83
CA ALA A 11 0.86 4.34 -23.46
C ALA A 11 1.58 5.44 -22.69
N GLY A 12 0.91 6.05 -21.71
CA GLY A 12 1.51 7.07 -20.84
C GLY A 12 0.55 8.20 -20.52
N SER A 13 -0.42 7.95 -19.64
CA SER A 13 -1.16 8.98 -18.88
C SER A 13 -2.21 8.38 -17.94
N TRP A 14 -2.71 7.16 -18.23
CA TRP A 14 -3.84 6.55 -17.51
C TRP A 14 -3.56 6.21 -16.04
N LEU A 15 -2.33 5.83 -15.68
CA LEU A 15 -2.01 5.44 -14.32
C LEU A 15 -2.03 6.63 -13.36
N ALA A 16 -1.34 7.74 -13.70
CA ALA A 16 -1.33 8.96 -12.88
C ALA A 16 -2.74 9.53 -12.64
N THR A 17 -3.61 9.48 -13.65
CA THR A 17 -5.01 9.92 -13.53
C THR A 17 -5.83 9.03 -12.60
N ALA A 18 -5.55 7.72 -12.53
CA ALA A 18 -6.27 6.81 -11.64
C ALA A 18 -5.96 7.10 -10.16
N TRP A 19 -4.68 7.32 -9.81
CA TRP A 19 -4.27 7.63 -8.44
C TRP A 19 -4.76 9.00 -7.97
N ALA A 20 -4.71 10.02 -8.84
CA ALA A 20 -5.25 11.34 -8.53
C ALA A 20 -6.77 11.28 -8.27
N GLN A 21 -7.50 10.49 -9.06
CA GLN A 21 -8.93 10.27 -8.86
C GLN A 21 -9.24 9.53 -7.54
N GLU A 22 -8.42 8.54 -7.16
CA GLU A 22 -8.54 7.86 -5.87
C GLU A 22 -8.31 8.81 -4.68
N ALA A 23 -7.27 9.65 -4.76
CA ALA A 23 -7.00 10.64 -3.73
C ALA A 23 -8.15 11.66 -3.63
N GLU A 24 -8.72 12.09 -4.76
CA GLU A 24 -9.88 12.98 -4.80
C GLU A 24 -11.13 12.37 -4.14
N GLU A 25 -11.36 11.07 -4.29
CA GLU A 25 -12.54 10.38 -3.76
C GLU A 25 -12.60 10.35 -2.22
N ILE A 26 -11.44 10.37 -1.56
CA ILE A 26 -11.34 10.31 -0.10
C ILE A 26 -11.06 11.66 0.55
N ARG A 27 -10.69 12.68 -0.23
CA ARG A 27 -10.39 14.01 0.28
C ARG A 27 -11.61 14.60 0.98
N PRO A 28 -11.44 15.09 2.23
CA PRO A 28 -12.50 15.81 2.90
C PRO A 28 -12.88 17.06 2.10
N ALA A 29 -14.18 17.36 2.08
CA ALA A 29 -14.66 18.60 1.52
C ALA A 29 -14.10 19.80 2.32
N PRO A 30 -13.82 20.94 1.67
CA PRO A 30 -13.30 22.12 2.36
C PRO A 30 -14.21 22.56 3.51
N ALA A 31 -13.64 22.77 4.69
CA ALA A 31 -14.38 23.21 5.87
C ALA A 31 -14.99 24.62 5.72
N SER A 32 -14.64 25.37 4.67
CA SER A 32 -15.26 26.65 4.34
C SER A 32 -16.63 26.53 3.66
N ILE A 33 -17.04 25.33 3.23
CA ILE A 33 -18.39 25.12 2.68
C ILE A 33 -19.44 25.49 3.73
N GLY A 34 -20.35 26.40 3.36
CA GLY A 34 -21.39 26.89 4.26
C GLY A 34 -20.95 27.96 5.26
N THR A 35 -19.74 28.53 5.10
CA THR A 35 -19.22 29.60 5.96
C THR A 35 -19.10 30.93 5.20
N ASP A 36 -19.13 32.07 5.92
CA ASP A 36 -19.00 33.42 5.34
C ASP A 36 -17.55 33.82 5.01
N ILE A 37 -16.58 32.97 5.34
CA ILE A 37 -15.15 33.25 5.20
C ILE A 37 -14.45 32.14 4.42
N PRO A 38 -13.45 32.47 3.58
CA PRO A 38 -12.73 31.45 2.81
C PRO A 38 -11.83 30.60 3.72
N ALA A 39 -11.50 29.38 3.29
CA ALA A 39 -10.58 28.49 3.98
C ALA A 39 -9.19 29.14 4.23
N THR A 40 -8.78 30.08 3.38
CA THR A 40 -7.53 30.85 3.55
C THR A 40 -7.52 31.76 4.77
N TYR A 41 -8.68 32.04 5.38
CA TYR A 41 -8.80 32.80 6.63
C TYR A 41 -8.83 31.90 7.87
N PHE A 42 -8.87 30.57 7.70
CA PHE A 42 -8.93 29.65 8.84
C PHE A 42 -7.57 29.62 9.54
N GLY A 43 -7.60 29.47 10.86
CA GLY A 43 -6.38 29.22 11.64
C GLY A 43 -5.72 27.90 11.22
N PRO A 44 -4.44 27.69 11.57
CA PRO A 44 -3.77 26.42 11.29
C PRO A 44 -4.52 25.26 11.96
N PRO A 45 -4.50 24.06 11.36
CA PRO A 45 -5.19 22.90 11.92
C PRO A 45 -4.60 22.53 13.29
N PRO A 46 -5.41 22.09 14.26
CA PRO A 46 -4.92 21.66 15.58
C PRO A 46 -3.81 20.60 15.52
N SER A 47 -3.86 19.70 14.53
CA SER A 47 -2.82 18.69 14.25
C SER A 47 -1.42 19.27 14.01
N SER A 48 -1.31 20.55 13.63
CA SER A 48 -0.01 21.23 13.47
C SER A 48 0.70 21.54 14.79
N VAL A 49 -0.02 21.47 15.91
CA VAL A 49 0.50 21.71 17.26
C VAL A 49 0.52 20.43 18.07
N GLU A 50 -0.60 19.70 18.07
CA GLU A 50 -0.77 18.42 18.76
C GLU A 50 -1.18 17.35 17.73
N PRO A 51 -0.24 16.47 17.32
CA PRO A 51 -0.46 15.50 16.25
C PRO A 51 -1.64 14.56 16.45
N GLU A 52 -2.17 14.41 17.66
CA GLU A 52 -3.34 13.57 17.98
C GLU A 52 -4.68 14.27 17.68
N LEU A 53 -4.67 15.60 17.51
CA LEU A 53 -5.88 16.38 17.25
C LEU A 53 -6.32 16.31 15.79
N ILE A 54 -7.56 16.76 15.56
CA ILE A 54 -8.16 16.81 14.22
C ILE A 54 -7.34 17.72 13.29
N GLY A 55 -7.17 17.25 12.06
CA GLY A 55 -6.52 17.97 10.98
C GLY A 55 -5.56 17.08 10.17
N PRO A 56 -5.08 17.58 9.03
CA PRO A 56 -4.15 16.85 8.20
C PRO A 56 -2.80 16.68 8.90
N LEU A 57 -2.19 15.52 8.70
CA LEU A 57 -0.86 15.21 9.22
C LEU A 57 -0.15 14.24 8.26
N GLN A 58 1.02 14.65 7.76
CA GLN A 58 1.93 13.76 7.06
C GLN A 58 2.73 12.98 8.12
N LEU A 59 2.62 11.65 8.05
CA LEU A 59 3.25 10.71 8.98
C LEU A 59 4.65 10.31 8.49
N LEU A 60 4.77 10.00 7.19
CA LEU A 60 6.06 9.74 6.55
C LEU A 60 6.64 11.07 6.03
N THR A 61 7.43 11.76 6.86
CA THR A 61 7.99 13.09 6.57
C THR A 61 9.38 13.06 5.92
N SER A 62 9.91 11.86 5.64
CA SER A 62 11.18 11.67 4.94
C SER A 62 11.15 12.12 3.47
N GLY A 63 9.95 12.34 2.91
CA GLY A 63 9.74 12.74 1.52
C GLY A 63 8.69 13.83 1.32
N GLU A 64 8.61 14.33 0.09
CA GLU A 64 7.62 15.34 -0.31
C GLU A 64 6.33 14.68 -0.79
N LEU A 65 5.21 15.02 -0.13
CA LEU A 65 3.87 14.49 -0.46
C LEU A 65 3.15 15.42 -1.44
N ASP A 66 2.80 14.90 -2.61
CA ASP A 66 1.82 15.51 -3.49
C ASP A 66 0.48 14.82 -3.28
N THR A 67 -0.35 15.44 -2.45
CA THR A 67 -1.69 14.90 -2.17
C THR A 67 -2.55 14.88 -3.42
N GLU A 68 -2.35 15.78 -4.40
CA GLU A 68 -3.23 15.93 -5.58
C GLU A 68 -2.93 14.86 -6.61
N ALA A 69 -1.65 14.62 -6.86
CA ALA A 69 -1.21 13.49 -7.66
C ALA A 69 -1.40 12.15 -6.93
N GLY A 70 -1.56 12.17 -5.60
CA GLY A 70 -1.57 10.96 -4.78
C GLY A 70 -0.21 10.26 -4.83
N THR A 71 0.87 11.01 -4.69
CA THR A 71 2.25 10.49 -4.77
C THR A 71 3.13 11.01 -3.64
N ILE A 72 4.21 10.29 -3.34
CA ILE A 72 5.27 10.76 -2.43
C ILE A 72 6.64 10.59 -3.09
N THR A 73 7.49 11.62 -3.02
CA THR A 73 8.90 11.54 -3.42
C THR A 73 9.76 11.25 -2.20
N LEU A 74 10.30 10.04 -2.11
CA LEU A 74 11.16 9.56 -1.03
C LEU A 74 12.64 9.53 -1.43
N PRO A 75 13.57 9.54 -0.45
CA PRO A 75 14.96 9.21 -0.69
C PRO A 75 15.11 7.80 -1.27
N LEU A 76 15.95 7.68 -2.29
CA LEU A 76 16.35 6.42 -2.90
C LEU A 76 17.72 6.02 -2.36
N TYR A 77 17.80 4.86 -1.75
CA TYR A 77 19.04 4.30 -1.22
C TYR A 77 19.59 3.22 -2.14
N ARG A 78 20.92 3.10 -2.16
CA ARG A 78 21.64 2.01 -2.83
C ARG A 78 22.33 1.14 -1.79
N GLY A 79 22.15 -0.16 -1.91
CA GLY A 79 22.87 -1.21 -1.19
C GLY A 79 23.30 -2.31 -2.15
N GLU A 80 23.78 -3.42 -1.61
CA GLU A 80 24.26 -4.54 -2.41
C GLU A 80 23.86 -5.88 -1.80
N LEU A 81 23.59 -6.88 -2.64
CA LEU A 81 23.46 -8.25 -2.19
C LEU A 81 24.86 -8.81 -1.90
N ARG A 82 25.13 -9.18 -0.65
CA ARG A 82 26.48 -9.54 -0.17
C ARG A 82 27.13 -10.65 -0.99
N GLU A 83 26.38 -11.66 -1.37
CA GLU A 83 26.92 -12.84 -2.06
C GLU A 83 27.35 -12.53 -3.50
N THR A 84 26.60 -11.69 -4.21
CA THR A 84 26.77 -11.47 -5.65
C THR A 84 27.33 -10.09 -6.01
N GLY A 85 27.23 -9.11 -5.10
CA GLY A 85 27.53 -7.70 -5.37
C GLY A 85 26.48 -6.98 -6.21
N GLU A 86 25.33 -7.61 -6.47
CA GLU A 86 24.27 -7.02 -7.29
C GLU A 86 23.63 -5.82 -6.58
N PRO A 87 23.38 -4.70 -7.30
CA PRO A 87 22.83 -3.50 -6.69
C PRO A 87 21.39 -3.72 -6.21
N VAL A 88 21.12 -3.21 -5.00
CA VAL A 88 19.80 -3.17 -4.39
C VAL A 88 19.38 -1.70 -4.27
N TRP A 89 18.27 -1.33 -4.90
CA TRP A 89 17.72 0.02 -4.79
C TRP A 89 16.45 -0.05 -3.94
N TYR A 90 16.41 0.71 -2.84
CA TYR A 90 15.37 0.58 -1.84
C TYR A 90 14.96 1.93 -1.24
N ILE A 91 13.77 1.95 -0.64
CA ILE A 91 13.29 3.03 0.22
C ILE A 91 13.29 2.58 1.67
N VAL A 92 13.14 3.49 2.63
CA VAL A 92 12.95 3.16 4.04
C VAL A 92 11.74 3.90 4.56
N THR A 93 10.81 3.18 5.20
CA THR A 93 9.50 3.74 5.58
C THR A 93 9.18 3.59 7.07
N ASP A 94 9.72 2.57 7.73
CA ASP A 94 9.44 2.27 9.12
C ASP A 94 10.66 1.71 9.83
N THR A 95 10.72 1.87 11.15
CA THR A 95 11.71 1.20 11.99
C THR A 95 11.18 0.89 13.39
N THR A 96 11.78 -0.11 14.02
CA THR A 96 11.60 -0.45 15.45
C THR A 96 12.26 0.56 16.40
N ASP A 97 13.10 1.47 15.91
CA ASP A 97 13.77 2.47 16.74
C ASP A 97 13.09 3.83 16.68
N LEU A 98 12.46 4.24 17.78
CA LEU A 98 11.76 5.53 17.88
C LEU A 98 12.68 6.73 17.61
N ALA A 99 13.95 6.67 18.05
CA ALA A 99 14.87 7.79 17.89
C ALA A 99 15.24 7.97 16.40
N ASN A 100 15.63 6.90 15.71
CA ASN A 100 15.89 6.95 14.28
C ASN A 100 14.63 7.24 13.46
N ALA A 101 13.46 6.71 13.84
CA ALA A 101 12.19 7.05 13.19
C ALA A 101 11.97 8.56 13.17
N SER A 102 12.10 9.19 14.35
CA SER A 102 11.94 10.64 14.51
C SER A 102 13.01 11.43 13.75
N ALA A 103 14.27 10.99 13.77
CA ALA A 103 15.37 11.69 13.13
C ALA A 103 15.33 11.62 11.59
N LEU A 104 14.86 10.50 11.05
CA LEU A 104 14.82 10.24 9.60
C LEU A 104 13.48 10.63 8.97
N GLY A 105 12.46 10.94 9.78
CA GLY A 105 11.11 11.22 9.29
C GLY A 105 10.39 9.97 8.76
N ILE A 106 10.73 8.80 9.29
CA ILE A 106 10.07 7.52 8.99
C ILE A 106 9.19 7.08 10.15
N ASN A 107 8.24 6.17 9.93
CA ASN A 107 7.33 5.77 10.99
C ASN A 107 8.02 4.89 12.05
N HIS A 108 7.60 5.03 13.30
CA HIS A 108 8.00 4.08 14.36
C HIS A 108 6.97 2.95 14.44
N SER A 109 7.44 1.70 14.31
CA SER A 109 6.63 0.51 14.57
C SER A 109 7.37 -0.47 15.48
N ALA A 110 6.98 -0.48 16.76
CA ALA A 110 7.51 -1.44 17.72
C ALA A 110 7.08 -2.89 17.40
N LYS A 111 5.92 -3.08 16.75
CA LYS A 111 5.39 -4.41 16.42
C LYS A 111 6.28 -5.19 15.48
N LEU A 112 7.06 -4.52 14.62
CA LEU A 112 8.03 -5.18 13.74
C LEU A 112 9.07 -6.02 14.49
N SER A 113 9.32 -5.78 15.79
CA SER A 113 10.15 -6.67 16.61
C SER A 113 9.64 -8.11 16.69
N TYR A 114 8.34 -8.33 16.47
CA TYR A 114 7.72 -9.65 16.48
C TYR A 114 7.64 -10.29 15.08
N ALA A 115 8.06 -9.56 14.03
CA ALA A 115 8.16 -10.10 12.67
C ALA A 115 9.45 -10.90 12.45
N GLU A 116 10.40 -10.83 13.39
CA GLU A 116 11.70 -11.52 13.33
C GLU A 116 11.55 -13.04 13.60
N SER A 117 10.74 -13.70 12.78
CA SER A 117 10.55 -15.14 12.74
C SER A 117 10.95 -15.66 11.37
N CYS A 118 11.88 -16.63 11.35
CA CYS A 118 12.35 -17.30 10.14
C CYS A 118 12.74 -16.30 9.02
N ARG A 119 11.98 -16.24 7.91
CA ARG A 119 12.27 -15.38 6.74
C ARG A 119 11.52 -14.04 6.77
N GLY A 120 10.71 -13.79 7.80
CA GLY A 120 9.94 -12.55 7.94
C GLY A 120 10.81 -11.31 8.00
N VAL A 121 12.05 -11.43 8.48
CA VAL A 121 13.04 -10.35 8.53
C VAL A 121 14.38 -10.86 7.98
N ARG A 122 14.83 -10.23 6.89
CA ARG A 122 16.17 -10.43 6.33
C ARG A 122 17.22 -9.78 7.21
N THR A 123 18.47 -10.05 6.93
CA THR A 123 19.58 -9.48 7.67
C THR A 123 20.53 -8.73 6.76
N ALA A 124 21.09 -7.66 7.28
CA ALA A 124 22.11 -6.87 6.61
C ALA A 124 23.16 -6.37 7.60
N GLU A 125 24.30 -5.95 7.07
CA GLU A 125 25.32 -5.25 7.83
C GLU A 125 25.80 -4.02 7.06
N TYR A 126 26.20 -3.01 7.82
CA TYR A 126 26.81 -1.79 7.31
C TYR A 126 28.28 -2.07 6.96
N ASP A 127 28.71 -1.75 5.75
CA ASP A 127 30.13 -1.75 5.37
C ASP A 127 30.81 -0.43 5.76
N ARG A 128 32.15 -0.39 5.67
CA ARG A 128 32.98 0.75 6.10
C ARG A 128 32.73 2.03 5.31
N ASP A 129 32.28 1.92 4.08
CA ASP A 129 31.95 3.04 3.20
C ASP A 129 30.51 3.55 3.39
N GLY A 130 29.72 2.83 4.17
CA GLY A 130 28.33 3.12 4.48
C GLY A 130 27.30 2.40 3.64
N THR A 131 27.72 1.50 2.76
CA THR A 131 26.83 0.65 1.96
C THR A 131 26.17 -0.41 2.86
N LEU A 132 24.86 -0.61 2.68
CA LEU A 132 24.15 -1.70 3.34
C LEU A 132 24.28 -2.99 2.52
N LEU A 133 24.89 -4.01 3.12
CA LEU A 133 25.09 -5.32 2.52
C LEU A 133 24.01 -6.29 3.00
N PHE A 134 23.05 -6.61 2.13
CA PHE A 134 21.97 -7.55 2.41
C PHE A 134 22.48 -9.00 2.28
N ASP A 135 22.17 -9.86 3.24
CA ASP A 135 22.72 -11.23 3.25
C ASP A 135 22.05 -12.15 2.22
N TYR A 136 20.77 -11.93 1.91
CA TYR A 136 19.96 -12.75 0.99
C TYR A 136 18.71 -11.99 0.54
N GLY A 137 17.95 -12.54 -0.41
CA GLY A 137 16.68 -12.02 -0.91
C GLY A 137 16.86 -11.13 -2.13
N SER A 138 16.27 -11.54 -3.25
CA SER A 138 16.27 -10.86 -4.54
C SER A 138 14.83 -10.64 -5.02
N VAL A 139 14.65 -9.71 -5.96
CA VAL A 139 13.34 -9.45 -6.61
C VAL A 139 13.51 -9.44 -8.12
N ASP A 140 12.68 -10.21 -8.81
CA ASP A 140 12.51 -10.15 -10.25
C ASP A 140 11.40 -9.15 -10.60
N PHE A 141 11.77 -8.03 -11.22
CA PHE A 141 10.85 -6.99 -11.71
C PHE A 141 10.43 -7.21 -13.18
N SER A 142 10.93 -8.24 -13.86
CA SER A 142 10.58 -8.50 -15.26
C SER A 142 9.12 -8.92 -15.54
N PRO A 143 8.35 -9.51 -14.59
CA PRO A 143 6.94 -9.81 -14.81
C PRO A 143 6.10 -8.58 -15.15
N GLN A 144 4.94 -8.82 -15.76
CA GLN A 144 3.95 -7.79 -16.01
C GLN A 144 2.74 -8.05 -15.13
N ARG A 145 2.30 -7.03 -14.41
CA ARG A 145 1.12 -7.13 -13.56
C ARG A 145 -0.12 -7.39 -14.41
N VAL A 146 -0.86 -8.44 -14.08
CA VAL A 146 -2.12 -8.80 -14.74
C VAL A 146 -3.19 -9.04 -13.68
N VAL A 147 -4.37 -8.47 -13.90
CA VAL A 147 -5.58 -8.80 -13.13
C VAL A 147 -6.75 -8.83 -14.11
N VAL A 148 -7.40 -9.97 -14.24
CA VAL A 148 -8.55 -10.17 -15.12
C VAL A 148 -9.75 -10.55 -14.27
N SER A 149 -10.85 -9.82 -14.43
CA SER A 149 -12.10 -10.08 -13.72
C SER A 149 -12.58 -11.53 -13.86
N GLY A 150 -13.11 -12.10 -12.78
CA GLY A 150 -13.70 -13.45 -12.77
C GLY A 150 -14.85 -13.62 -13.77
N ASN A 151 -15.52 -12.52 -14.11
CA ASN A 151 -16.62 -12.52 -15.08
C ASN A 151 -16.20 -12.23 -16.53
N ALA A 152 -14.89 -12.16 -16.82
CA ALA A 152 -14.39 -11.78 -18.14
C ALA A 152 -14.82 -12.75 -19.26
N GLN A 153 -14.89 -14.06 -18.98
CA GLN A 153 -15.33 -15.06 -19.97
C GLN A 153 -16.80 -15.46 -19.80
N ASN A 154 -17.38 -15.21 -18.61
CA ASN A 154 -18.77 -15.52 -18.30
C ASN A 154 -19.38 -14.38 -17.50
N ALA A 155 -20.23 -13.57 -18.14
CA ALA A 155 -20.88 -12.43 -17.51
C ALA A 155 -21.79 -12.81 -16.32
N ALA A 156 -22.19 -14.08 -16.18
CA ALA A 156 -22.96 -14.58 -15.04
C ALA A 156 -22.09 -15.01 -13.85
N ALA A 157 -20.76 -15.10 -14.02
CA ALA A 157 -19.83 -15.36 -12.92
C ALA A 157 -19.64 -14.09 -12.07
N PRO A 158 -19.23 -14.21 -10.79
CA PRO A 158 -18.87 -13.05 -9.98
C PRO A 158 -17.59 -12.38 -10.50
N ILE A 159 -17.42 -11.09 -10.20
CA ILE A 159 -16.22 -10.30 -10.56
C ILE A 159 -14.98 -10.81 -9.80
N PHE A 160 -15.17 -11.20 -8.54
CA PHE A 160 -14.14 -11.75 -7.68
C PHE A 160 -14.47 -13.22 -7.33
N PRO A 161 -13.46 -14.11 -7.24
CA PRO A 161 -12.04 -13.86 -7.46
C PRO A 161 -11.71 -13.58 -8.94
N PRO A 162 -10.58 -12.89 -9.23
CA PRO A 162 -10.13 -12.70 -10.61
C PRO A 162 -9.87 -14.06 -11.28
N SER A 163 -10.19 -14.18 -12.57
CA SER A 163 -9.96 -15.41 -13.35
C SER A 163 -8.46 -15.64 -13.62
N THR A 164 -7.69 -14.56 -13.62
CA THR A 164 -6.25 -14.55 -13.84
C THR A 164 -5.64 -13.40 -13.06
N PHE A 165 -4.55 -13.68 -12.37
CA PHE A 165 -3.78 -12.66 -11.66
C PHE A 165 -2.28 -13.01 -11.71
N GLN A 166 -1.45 -12.00 -11.83
CA GLN A 166 0.01 -12.11 -11.82
C GLN A 166 0.61 -10.82 -11.21
N PRO A 167 1.48 -10.91 -10.20
CA PRO A 167 2.23 -9.76 -9.69
C PRO A 167 3.20 -9.23 -10.76
N GLY A 168 3.43 -7.91 -10.79
CA GLY A 168 4.45 -7.31 -11.65
C GLY A 168 5.88 -7.49 -11.14
N SER A 169 6.04 -7.84 -9.87
CA SER A 169 7.35 -8.15 -9.29
C SER A 169 7.26 -9.31 -8.29
N VAL A 170 8.29 -10.15 -8.30
CA VAL A 170 8.32 -11.42 -7.56
C VAL A 170 9.64 -11.55 -6.83
N GLY A 171 9.57 -11.54 -5.50
CA GLY A 171 10.68 -11.89 -4.64
C GLY A 171 11.01 -13.37 -4.70
N ASP A 172 12.28 -13.71 -4.50
CA ASP A 172 12.67 -15.10 -4.23
C ASP A 172 12.10 -15.61 -2.89
N GLU A 173 12.27 -16.90 -2.61
CA GLU A 173 11.70 -17.56 -1.43
C GLU A 173 12.22 -17.01 -0.09
N LEU A 174 13.31 -16.22 -0.10
CA LEU A 174 13.92 -15.57 1.06
C LEU A 174 13.65 -14.06 1.12
N TYR A 175 12.97 -13.49 0.12
CA TYR A 175 12.68 -12.07 0.08
C TYR A 175 11.59 -11.66 1.08
N SER A 176 11.89 -10.60 1.81
CA SER A 176 11.02 -9.83 2.70
C SER A 176 11.45 -8.36 2.59
N PRO A 177 10.53 -7.39 2.76
CA PRO A 177 10.91 -5.99 2.85
C PRO A 177 11.57 -5.63 4.17
N LEU A 178 11.43 -6.46 5.21
CA LEU A 178 11.99 -6.16 6.51
C LEU A 178 13.45 -6.60 6.58
N VAL A 179 14.30 -5.72 7.12
CA VAL A 179 15.73 -5.97 7.29
C VAL A 179 16.21 -5.59 8.68
N LYS A 180 16.95 -6.47 9.33
CA LYS A 180 17.64 -6.21 10.59
C LYS A 180 19.12 -5.90 10.34
N ILE A 181 19.57 -4.74 10.81
CA ILE A 181 20.96 -4.29 10.65
C ILE A 181 21.78 -4.76 11.87
N ARG A 182 22.55 -5.84 11.74
CA ARG A 182 23.13 -6.55 12.90
C ARG A 182 24.30 -5.83 13.57
N ASN A 183 25.07 -5.04 12.81
CA ASN A 183 26.28 -4.37 13.29
C ASN A 183 26.09 -2.85 13.52
N ALA A 184 24.86 -2.35 13.44
CA ALA A 184 24.52 -0.95 13.70
C ALA A 184 23.14 -0.86 14.39
N GLY A 185 23.13 -0.80 15.72
CA GLY A 185 21.91 -0.65 16.53
C GLY A 185 21.05 -1.91 16.69
N ASN A 186 21.14 -2.88 15.77
CA ASN A 186 20.39 -4.14 15.81
C ASN A 186 18.86 -3.95 15.71
N HIS A 187 18.44 -2.93 14.98
CA HIS A 187 17.04 -2.58 14.73
C HIS A 187 16.55 -3.13 13.39
N ILE A 188 15.24 -3.36 13.33
CA ILE A 188 14.53 -3.74 12.10
C ILE A 188 14.04 -2.47 11.41
N TYR A 189 14.26 -2.41 10.11
CA TYR A 189 13.76 -1.40 9.19
C TYR A 189 12.86 -2.06 8.15
N ASN A 190 11.79 -1.38 7.79
CA ASN A 190 11.02 -1.68 6.60
C ASN A 190 11.71 -1.01 5.41
N ALA A 191 12.36 -1.82 4.57
CA ALA A 191 13.19 -1.38 3.45
C ALA A 191 12.80 -2.05 2.11
N PRO A 192 11.59 -1.76 1.57
CA PRO A 192 11.14 -2.28 0.28
C PRO A 192 12.13 -2.03 -0.86
N MET A 193 12.42 -3.06 -1.66
CA MET A 193 13.16 -2.90 -2.91
C MET A 193 12.28 -2.26 -3.97
N VAL A 194 12.80 -1.23 -4.65
CA VAL A 194 12.14 -0.59 -5.79
C VAL A 194 12.79 -0.93 -7.13
N ALA A 195 14.03 -1.45 -7.11
CA ALA A 195 14.71 -2.07 -8.24
C ALA A 195 15.82 -3.02 -7.74
N PHE A 196 16.20 -4.01 -8.55
CA PHE A 196 17.22 -4.99 -8.19
C PHE A 196 18.04 -5.43 -9.41
N ASN A 197 19.36 -5.53 -9.24
CA ASN A 197 20.30 -5.97 -10.29
C ASN A 197 20.25 -5.12 -11.57
N VAL A 198 20.13 -3.80 -11.39
CA VAL A 198 20.14 -2.82 -12.47
C VAL A 198 21.06 -1.66 -12.09
N ASP A 199 21.91 -1.25 -13.04
CA ASP A 199 22.82 -0.13 -12.86
C ASP A 199 22.10 1.23 -12.91
N GLU A 200 22.76 2.24 -12.37
CA GLU A 200 22.23 3.60 -12.24
C GLU A 200 21.71 4.18 -13.56
N ASP A 201 22.50 4.07 -14.64
CA ASP A 201 22.17 4.59 -15.97
C ASP A 201 20.89 3.97 -16.57
N ALA A 202 20.56 2.73 -16.17
CA ALA A 202 19.37 2.02 -16.63
C ALA A 202 18.13 2.30 -15.76
N LEU A 203 18.30 3.04 -14.65
CA LEU A 203 17.24 3.50 -13.75
C LEU A 203 16.98 5.01 -13.85
N ASP A 204 17.58 5.71 -14.81
CA ASP A 204 17.35 7.15 -15.01
C ASP A 204 15.99 7.40 -15.69
N PHE A 205 14.93 7.44 -14.87
CA PHE A 205 13.58 7.83 -15.26
C PHE A 205 13.18 9.13 -14.55
N CYS A 206 14.10 10.10 -14.44
CA CYS A 206 13.87 11.38 -13.75
C CYS A 206 12.74 12.21 -14.38
N ASP A 207 12.42 12.02 -15.66
CA ASP A 207 11.36 12.72 -16.39
C ASP A 207 10.06 11.89 -16.53
N GLY A 208 9.96 10.77 -15.81
CA GLY A 208 8.85 9.80 -15.91
C GLY A 208 9.09 8.77 -17.03
N GLY A 209 8.00 8.22 -17.60
CA GLY A 209 8.10 7.19 -18.65
C GLY A 209 8.72 5.88 -18.15
N VAL A 210 8.46 5.56 -16.88
CA VAL A 210 9.08 4.46 -16.14
C VAL A 210 8.86 3.11 -16.84
N ASN A 211 9.93 2.33 -16.94
CA ASN A 211 9.86 0.95 -17.39
C ASN A 211 9.68 0.00 -16.18
N HIS A 212 8.46 -0.45 -15.94
CA HIS A 212 8.14 -1.36 -14.83
C HIS A 212 8.74 -2.78 -14.97
N SER A 213 9.39 -3.12 -16.09
CA SER A 213 10.14 -4.40 -16.14
C SER A 213 11.46 -4.39 -15.35
N VAL A 214 11.85 -3.23 -14.80
CA VAL A 214 13.07 -3.05 -14.01
C VAL A 214 12.82 -2.34 -12.67
N VAL A 215 11.59 -1.93 -12.38
CA VAL A 215 11.23 -1.25 -11.13
C VAL A 215 9.85 -1.65 -10.62
N HIS A 216 9.58 -1.37 -9.36
CA HIS A 216 8.30 -1.62 -8.71
C HIS A 216 7.10 -0.94 -9.43
N ASP A 217 5.93 -1.59 -9.43
CA ASP A 217 4.71 -1.14 -10.14
C ASP A 217 4.19 0.24 -9.68
N LYS A 218 4.50 0.63 -8.45
CA LYS A 218 4.15 1.94 -7.86
C LYS A 218 5.09 3.09 -8.26
N VAL A 219 6.23 2.82 -8.91
CA VAL A 219 7.20 3.87 -9.26
C VAL A 219 6.67 4.73 -10.41
N VAL A 220 6.47 6.02 -10.13
CA VAL A 220 6.04 7.01 -11.14
C VAL A 220 7.24 7.74 -11.74
N ARG A 221 8.32 7.87 -10.96
CA ARG A 221 9.57 8.54 -11.34
C ARG A 221 10.69 7.98 -10.47
N ILE A 222 11.86 7.71 -11.01
CA ILE A 222 13.04 7.30 -10.23
C ILE A 222 14.26 8.01 -10.79
N CYS A 223 15.02 8.64 -9.90
CA CYS A 223 16.11 9.54 -10.28
C CYS A 223 17.32 9.26 -9.40
N PRO A 224 18.13 8.23 -9.73
CA PRO A 224 19.28 7.83 -8.94
C PRO A 224 20.32 8.95 -8.73
N ARG A 225 20.57 9.76 -9.77
CA ARG A 225 21.47 10.92 -9.70
C ARG A 225 21.07 11.91 -8.59
N ASP A 226 19.76 12.11 -8.42
CA ASP A 226 19.21 13.03 -7.43
C ASP A 226 18.88 12.29 -6.11
N GLY A 227 19.11 10.97 -6.05
CA GLY A 227 18.85 10.14 -4.87
C GLY A 227 17.38 10.08 -4.48
N THR A 228 16.45 10.08 -5.45
CA THR A 228 15.00 10.11 -5.17
C THR A 228 14.18 9.13 -6.00
N VAL A 229 13.03 8.73 -5.45
CA VAL A 229 12.01 7.95 -6.13
C VAL A 229 10.62 8.47 -5.76
N THR A 230 9.75 8.64 -6.75
CA THR A 230 8.36 9.05 -6.57
C THR A 230 7.45 7.85 -6.74
N LEU A 231 6.64 7.56 -5.73
CA LEU A 231 5.75 6.40 -5.67
C LEU A 231 4.30 6.86 -5.64
N SER A 232 3.41 6.13 -6.30
CA SER A 232 1.97 6.32 -6.15
C SER A 232 1.47 5.77 -4.81
N LEU A 233 0.49 6.47 -4.24
CA LEU A 233 -0.16 6.15 -2.98
C LEU A 233 -1.52 5.53 -3.24
N THR A 234 -1.94 4.69 -2.31
CA THR A 234 -3.28 4.10 -2.26
C THR A 234 -4.15 4.88 -1.27
N ALA A 235 -5.40 5.13 -1.65
CA ALA A 235 -6.39 5.77 -0.81
C ALA A 235 -7.12 4.76 0.09
N GLY A 236 -7.41 5.15 1.33
CA GLY A 236 -8.20 4.35 2.26
C GLY A 236 -8.69 5.14 3.46
N PHE A 237 -9.05 4.42 4.52
CA PHE A 237 -9.50 5.00 5.79
C PHE A 237 -8.79 4.35 6.98
N SER A 238 -8.71 5.05 8.11
CA SER A 238 -8.38 4.48 9.42
C SER A 238 -9.21 5.20 10.47
N PHE A 239 -9.99 4.47 11.27
CA PHE A 239 -10.93 5.06 12.25
C PHE A 239 -11.78 6.22 11.68
N ALA A 240 -12.38 6.02 10.50
CA ALA A 240 -13.14 7.01 9.73
C ALA A 240 -12.34 8.21 9.19
N LYS A 241 -11.03 8.30 9.46
CA LYS A 241 -10.14 9.32 8.89
C LYS A 241 -9.68 8.88 7.50
N PRO A 242 -9.85 9.70 6.46
CA PRO A 242 -9.24 9.43 5.16
C PRO A 242 -7.71 9.43 5.25
N VAL A 243 -7.06 8.48 4.57
CA VAL A 243 -5.61 8.30 4.60
C VAL A 243 -5.03 7.99 3.23
N LEU A 244 -3.74 8.29 3.08
CA LEU A 244 -2.89 7.81 1.99
C LEU A 244 -1.81 6.89 2.58
N TYR A 245 -1.60 5.75 1.93
CA TYR A 245 -0.59 4.76 2.30
C TYR A 245 0.13 4.23 1.06
N LEU A 246 1.32 3.65 1.24
CA LEU A 246 2.03 2.90 0.20
C LEU A 246 1.61 1.44 0.26
N SER A 247 1.50 0.73 -0.86
CA SER A 247 1.41 -0.75 -0.86
C SER A 247 2.65 -1.29 -1.58
N THR A 248 3.54 -1.97 -0.88
CA THR A 248 4.87 -2.34 -1.40
C THR A 248 5.08 -3.84 -1.51
N GLU A 249 4.59 -4.64 -0.56
CA GLU A 249 4.73 -6.11 -0.63
C GLU A 249 3.45 -6.83 -0.20
N ALA A 250 3.27 -8.06 -0.68
CA ALA A 250 2.31 -9.00 -0.10
C ALA A 250 2.86 -10.43 -0.06
N ASP A 251 2.41 -11.24 0.89
CA ASP A 251 2.90 -12.61 1.12
C ASP A 251 2.25 -13.67 0.20
N ASP A 252 1.22 -13.28 -0.56
CA ASP A 252 0.52 -14.12 -1.52
C ASP A 252 0.40 -13.42 -2.89
N PRO A 253 0.49 -14.16 -4.02
CA PRO A 253 0.41 -13.56 -5.34
C PRO A 253 -0.93 -12.85 -5.62
N LEU A 254 -2.04 -13.25 -5.00
CA LEU A 254 -3.34 -12.60 -5.19
C LEU A 254 -3.35 -11.15 -4.68
N PRO A 255 -3.13 -10.87 -3.38
CA PRO A 255 -3.05 -9.49 -2.88
C PRO A 255 -1.90 -8.71 -3.52
N ALA A 256 -0.75 -9.34 -3.82
CA ALA A 256 0.34 -8.67 -4.55
C ALA A 256 -0.12 -8.15 -5.91
N SER A 257 -0.86 -8.98 -6.66
CA SER A 257 -1.44 -8.59 -7.94
C SER A 257 -2.50 -7.50 -7.77
N LEU A 258 -3.37 -7.57 -6.77
CA LEU A 258 -4.45 -6.59 -6.61
C LEU A 258 -3.93 -5.21 -6.20
N GLU A 259 -2.95 -5.13 -5.30
CA GLU A 259 -2.38 -3.88 -4.80
C GLU A 259 -1.30 -3.27 -5.71
N GLY A 260 -0.74 -4.06 -6.64
CA GLY A 260 0.43 -3.66 -7.42
C GLY A 260 1.69 -3.61 -6.53
N ALA A 261 1.83 -4.64 -5.71
CA ALA A 261 2.91 -4.83 -4.76
C ALA A 261 3.82 -5.98 -5.22
N THR A 262 5.07 -6.00 -4.73
CA THR A 262 5.96 -7.16 -4.89
C THR A 262 5.46 -8.36 -4.10
N TYR A 263 5.37 -9.51 -4.74
CA TYR A 263 5.10 -10.76 -4.01
C TYR A 263 6.35 -11.15 -3.20
N ALA A 264 6.23 -11.22 -1.87
CA ALA A 264 7.32 -11.42 -0.92
C ALA A 264 7.08 -12.69 -0.06
N PRO A 265 7.58 -13.86 -0.49
CA PRO A 265 7.35 -15.13 0.19
C PRO A 265 7.80 -15.16 1.66
N GLY A 266 8.83 -14.39 2.02
CA GLY A 266 9.37 -14.35 3.39
C GLY A 266 8.35 -13.87 4.43
N LEU A 267 7.39 -13.03 4.04
CA LEU A 267 6.34 -12.54 4.94
C LEU A 267 5.38 -13.63 5.43
N ARG A 268 5.30 -14.78 4.75
CA ARG A 268 4.47 -15.93 5.18
C ARG A 268 4.87 -16.49 6.54
N ASP A 269 6.09 -16.21 6.98
CA ASP A 269 6.61 -16.68 8.27
C ASP A 269 6.20 -15.75 9.43
N VAL A 270 5.52 -14.63 9.14
CA VAL A 270 4.95 -13.72 10.14
C VAL A 270 3.57 -14.23 10.57
N ALA A 271 3.35 -14.34 11.88
CA ALA A 271 2.09 -14.85 12.42
C ALA A 271 0.95 -13.81 12.29
N VAL A 272 -0.23 -14.26 11.84
CA VAL A 272 -1.45 -13.45 11.67
C VAL A 272 -2.60 -13.89 12.60
N GLY A 273 -3.72 -13.17 12.58
CA GLY A 273 -4.93 -13.46 13.34
C GLY A 273 -4.82 -13.16 14.85
N ARG A 274 -3.88 -12.30 15.22
CA ARG A 274 -3.55 -11.96 16.62
C ARG A 274 -3.11 -10.50 16.78
N ASP A 275 -3.58 -9.61 15.92
CA ASP A 275 -3.17 -8.21 15.80
C ASP A 275 -3.08 -7.46 17.15
N ASP A 276 -4.12 -7.49 17.98
CA ASP A 276 -4.16 -6.84 19.30
C ASP A 276 -3.39 -7.58 20.42
N SER A 277 -2.63 -8.62 20.09
CA SER A 277 -1.92 -9.44 21.09
C SER A 277 -0.50 -8.94 21.38
N LEU A 278 0.00 -9.28 22.58
CA LEU A 278 1.30 -8.86 23.12
C LEU A 278 2.50 -9.14 22.20
N PHE A 279 2.43 -10.15 21.32
CA PHE A 279 3.54 -10.58 20.46
C PHE A 279 3.16 -10.55 18.97
N SER A 280 2.30 -9.60 18.59
CA SER A 280 1.86 -9.46 17.20
C SER A 280 2.75 -8.54 16.41
N ALA A 281 3.11 -8.97 15.20
CA ALA A 281 3.79 -8.15 14.22
C ALA A 281 2.85 -7.36 13.30
N VAL A 282 1.55 -7.68 13.32
CA VAL A 282 0.58 -7.22 12.32
C VAL A 282 -0.49 -6.33 12.94
N GLU A 283 -1.04 -5.43 12.13
CA GLU A 283 -2.30 -4.72 12.36
C GLU A 283 -3.37 -5.23 11.40
N ARG A 284 -4.66 -4.94 11.63
CA ARG A 284 -5.72 -5.39 10.71
C ARG A 284 -5.93 -4.44 9.53
N LEU A 285 -6.17 -4.99 8.35
CA LEU A 285 -6.71 -4.27 7.20
C LEU A 285 -8.01 -4.94 6.77
N PHE A 286 -9.07 -4.15 6.69
CA PHE A 286 -10.39 -4.59 6.28
C PHE A 286 -10.64 -4.21 4.82
N THR A 287 -11.02 -5.19 4.02
CA THR A 287 -11.45 -4.98 2.63
C THR A 287 -12.73 -5.75 2.34
N PHE A 288 -13.38 -5.47 1.20
CA PHE A 288 -14.68 -6.05 0.86
C PHE A 288 -14.67 -6.63 -0.54
N ILE A 289 -15.20 -7.83 -0.71
CA ILE A 289 -15.32 -8.47 -2.03
C ILE A 289 -16.33 -7.70 -2.90
N ASN A 290 -17.56 -7.55 -2.39
CA ASN A 290 -18.75 -7.18 -3.16
C ASN A 290 -19.42 -5.88 -2.64
N GLY A 291 -18.60 -4.92 -2.21
CA GLY A 291 -19.07 -3.56 -1.86
C GLY A 291 -19.73 -2.84 -3.05
N PRO A 292 -20.27 -1.62 -2.85
CA PRO A 292 -20.89 -0.88 -3.93
C PRO A 292 -19.92 -0.61 -5.09
N THR A 293 -20.42 -0.62 -6.31
CA THR A 293 -19.68 -0.29 -7.55
C THR A 293 -20.37 0.85 -8.29
N ASN A 294 -19.78 1.32 -9.38
CA ASN A 294 -20.47 2.21 -10.31
C ASN A 294 -21.53 1.41 -11.09
N VAL A 295 -22.77 1.90 -11.08
CA VAL A 295 -23.92 1.24 -11.73
C VAL A 295 -24.59 2.12 -12.78
N VAL A 296 -24.20 3.39 -12.86
CA VAL A 296 -24.66 4.35 -13.87
C VAL A 296 -23.44 4.80 -14.66
N ASP A 297 -23.51 4.65 -15.98
CA ASP A 297 -22.41 5.01 -16.88
C ASP A 297 -22.04 6.50 -16.74
N GLY A 298 -20.74 6.78 -16.65
CA GLY A 298 -20.20 8.14 -16.42
C GLY A 298 -20.48 8.74 -15.04
N GLN A 299 -21.02 7.99 -14.06
CA GLN A 299 -21.22 8.48 -12.69
C GLN A 299 -20.44 7.65 -11.67
N VAL A 300 -19.69 8.35 -10.83
CA VAL A 300 -19.00 7.75 -9.67
C VAL A 300 -20.00 7.58 -8.54
N ASN A 301 -20.17 6.34 -8.08
CA ASN A 301 -20.95 6.04 -6.89
C ASN A 301 -20.17 6.51 -5.65
N PRO A 302 -20.67 7.49 -4.86
CA PRO A 302 -19.96 7.98 -3.68
C PRO A 302 -19.89 6.94 -2.55
N GLN A 303 -20.54 5.79 -2.69
CA GLN A 303 -20.43 4.66 -1.78
C GLN A 303 -19.55 3.53 -2.34
N ARG A 304 -18.89 3.74 -3.49
CA ARG A 304 -18.01 2.73 -4.10
C ARG A 304 -17.02 2.21 -3.08
N GLN A 305 -16.82 0.90 -3.03
CA GLN A 305 -15.78 0.27 -2.22
C GLN A 305 -15.56 -1.18 -2.62
N GLY A 306 -14.31 -1.65 -2.49
CA GLY A 306 -13.98 -3.06 -2.45
C GLY A 306 -13.29 -3.59 -3.72
N LEU A 307 -12.97 -4.88 -3.65
CA LEU A 307 -12.19 -5.60 -4.66
C LEU A 307 -12.92 -5.68 -5.99
N SER A 308 -14.25 -5.83 -6.00
CA SER A 308 -15.02 -5.84 -7.25
C SER A 308 -14.91 -4.51 -8.00
N SER A 309 -15.06 -3.36 -7.32
CA SER A 309 -14.87 -2.06 -7.97
C SER A 309 -13.43 -1.84 -8.45
N ALA A 310 -12.44 -2.32 -7.69
CA ALA A 310 -11.05 -2.23 -8.07
C ALA A 310 -10.72 -3.05 -9.32
N ILE A 311 -11.22 -4.29 -9.39
CA ILE A 311 -11.05 -5.17 -10.56
C ILE A 311 -11.76 -4.61 -11.80
N LEU A 312 -12.88 -3.91 -11.63
CA LEU A 312 -13.58 -3.22 -12.71
C LEU A 312 -12.87 -1.95 -13.20
N GLY A 313 -11.77 -1.54 -12.56
CA GLY A 313 -11.03 -0.34 -12.92
C GLY A 313 -11.71 0.96 -12.49
N GLU A 314 -12.60 0.90 -11.50
CA GLU A 314 -13.30 2.09 -11.00
C GLU A 314 -12.38 2.97 -10.14
N GLY A 315 -11.18 2.49 -9.77
CA GLY A 315 -10.21 3.03 -8.78
C GLY A 315 -9.93 2.01 -7.68
N GLY A 316 -9.16 2.38 -6.66
CA GLY A 316 -8.68 1.49 -5.59
C GLY A 316 -9.78 0.88 -4.70
N PRO A 317 -9.43 -0.09 -3.86
CA PRO A 317 -10.40 -0.82 -3.04
C PRO A 317 -10.95 -0.01 -1.86
N LEU A 318 -10.33 1.13 -1.52
CA LEU A 318 -10.64 1.95 -0.35
C LEU A 318 -10.66 1.13 0.94
N ASN A 319 -9.55 0.44 1.20
CA ASN A 319 -9.38 -0.40 2.38
C ASN A 319 -9.49 0.43 3.68
N VAL A 320 -9.88 -0.23 4.76
CA VAL A 320 -9.88 0.36 6.10
C VAL A 320 -8.75 -0.25 6.91
N LEU A 321 -7.79 0.56 7.30
CA LEU A 321 -6.64 0.21 8.13
C LEU A 321 -7.01 0.30 9.60
N GLY A 322 -6.43 -0.57 10.41
CA GLY A 322 -6.46 -0.51 11.88
C GLY A 322 -5.63 0.65 12.43
N GLY A 323 -4.92 0.39 13.54
CA GLY A 323 -4.14 1.40 14.25
C GLY A 323 -3.06 2.07 13.39
N ILE A 324 -3.14 3.40 13.20
CA ILE A 324 -2.07 4.22 12.61
C ILE A 324 -1.45 5.14 13.68
N PRO A 325 -0.21 5.62 13.50
CA PRO A 325 0.39 6.58 14.43
C PRO A 325 -0.52 7.80 14.61
N THR A 326 -0.52 8.38 15.82
CA THR A 326 -1.40 9.49 16.27
C THR A 326 -2.88 9.13 16.46
N VAL A 327 -3.31 7.94 16.05
CA VAL A 327 -4.66 7.42 16.29
C VAL A 327 -4.62 6.25 17.28
N ALA A 328 -3.64 5.37 17.14
CA ALA A 328 -3.38 4.24 18.03
C ALA A 328 -1.88 4.03 18.25
N THR A 329 -1.52 3.25 19.27
CA THR A 329 -0.12 3.05 19.71
C THR A 329 0.51 1.76 19.18
N ASP A 330 -0.28 0.91 18.56
CA ASP A 330 0.02 -0.44 18.07
C ASP A 330 0.22 -0.47 16.55
N TYR A 331 0.72 0.61 15.96
CA TYR A 331 0.96 0.65 14.52
C TYR A 331 1.92 -0.46 14.03
N SER A 332 1.53 -1.14 12.95
CA SER A 332 2.42 -1.94 12.10
C SER A 332 2.18 -1.61 10.63
N PRO A 333 3.24 -1.53 9.79
CA PRO A 333 3.06 -1.49 8.35
C PRO A 333 2.65 -2.85 7.78
N LEU A 334 2.75 -3.96 8.55
CA LEU A 334 2.28 -5.27 8.11
C LEU A 334 0.79 -5.42 8.44
N TRP A 335 -0.06 -5.47 7.42
CA TRP A 335 -1.50 -5.56 7.61
C TRP A 335 -2.04 -6.96 7.30
N ASP A 336 -2.67 -7.58 8.29
CA ASP A 336 -3.42 -8.83 8.19
C ASP A 336 -4.79 -8.57 7.54
N LEU A 337 -4.96 -9.12 6.33
CA LEU A 337 -6.15 -8.92 5.51
C LEU A 337 -7.35 -9.67 6.08
N ASN A 338 -8.35 -8.89 6.48
CA ASN A 338 -9.67 -9.32 6.90
C ASN A 338 -10.67 -9.00 5.78
N VAL A 339 -11.09 -10.03 5.04
CA VAL A 339 -11.91 -9.87 3.84
C VAL A 339 -13.38 -10.09 4.16
N GLY A 340 -14.20 -9.07 3.95
CA GLY A 340 -15.64 -9.11 4.12
C GLY A 340 -16.42 -9.35 2.84
N GLU A 341 -17.55 -10.02 2.96
CA GLU A 341 -18.55 -10.14 1.93
C GLU A 341 -19.91 -9.71 2.47
N TRP A 342 -20.55 -8.75 1.82
CA TRP A 342 -21.91 -8.34 2.09
C TRP A 342 -22.87 -9.48 1.79
N THR A 343 -23.72 -9.81 2.75
CA THR A 343 -24.68 -10.89 2.59
C THR A 343 -25.81 -10.49 1.64
N ALA A 344 -26.41 -11.49 0.99
CA ALA A 344 -27.56 -11.26 0.10
C ALA A 344 -28.74 -10.56 0.81
N ASP A 345 -28.96 -10.89 2.09
CA ASP A 345 -29.98 -10.23 2.93
C ASP A 345 -29.67 -8.75 3.17
N ALA A 346 -28.43 -8.40 3.50
CA ALA A 346 -28.01 -7.01 3.67
C ALA A 346 -28.12 -6.21 2.36
N ILE A 347 -27.77 -6.82 1.23
CA ILE A 347 -27.92 -6.20 -0.10
C ILE A 347 -29.40 -5.98 -0.42
N GLN A 348 -30.27 -6.98 -0.22
CA GLN A 348 -31.71 -6.87 -0.48
C GLN A 348 -32.38 -5.78 0.38
N LYS A 349 -31.93 -5.62 1.63
CA LYS A 349 -32.41 -4.56 2.54
C LYS A 349 -31.83 -3.18 2.25
N GLY A 350 -30.90 -3.07 1.31
CA GLY A 350 -30.26 -1.80 0.95
C GLY A 350 -29.22 -1.32 1.97
N TYR A 351 -28.65 -2.21 2.78
CA TYR A 351 -27.65 -1.86 3.80
C TYR A 351 -26.22 -1.76 3.25
N ARG A 352 -25.98 -2.30 2.05
CA ARG A 352 -24.66 -2.27 1.41
C ARG A 352 -24.23 -0.83 1.13
N SER A 353 -23.19 -0.38 1.81
CA SER A 353 -22.61 0.96 1.71
C SER A 353 -21.08 0.91 1.85
N ARG A 354 -20.41 2.06 1.66
CA ARG A 354 -19.01 2.20 2.06
C ARG A 354 -18.92 2.17 3.59
N LEU A 355 -17.95 1.43 4.11
CA LEU A 355 -17.60 1.40 5.53
C LEU A 355 -16.19 1.96 5.69
N THR A 356 -15.98 2.80 6.69
CA THR A 356 -14.72 3.58 6.84
C THR A 356 -14.06 3.40 8.20
N GLU A 357 -14.65 2.56 9.06
CA GLU A 357 -14.30 2.48 10.48
C GLU A 357 -14.45 1.03 10.95
N GLU A 358 -13.47 0.57 11.72
CA GLU A 358 -13.36 -0.82 12.14
C GLU A 358 -14.56 -1.29 12.97
N PHE A 359 -14.95 -0.58 14.02
CA PHE A 359 -16.01 -1.04 14.91
C PHE A 359 -17.38 -1.03 14.24
N GLN A 360 -17.58 -0.18 13.24
CA GLN A 360 -18.71 -0.24 12.34
C GLN A 360 -18.69 -1.57 11.57
N ILE A 361 -17.56 -1.95 10.98
CA ILE A 361 -17.41 -3.21 10.24
C ILE A 361 -17.70 -4.41 11.14
N LEU A 362 -17.06 -4.48 12.31
CA LEU A 362 -17.29 -5.54 13.29
C LEU A 362 -18.75 -5.55 13.79
N GLY A 363 -19.36 -4.38 13.92
CA GLY A 363 -20.78 -4.22 14.23
C GLY A 363 -21.70 -4.82 13.17
N PHE A 364 -21.36 -4.73 11.88
CA PHE A 364 -22.09 -5.37 10.79
C PHE A 364 -21.84 -6.87 10.72
N VAL A 365 -20.61 -7.33 11.01
CA VAL A 365 -20.27 -8.75 11.14
C VAL A 365 -21.08 -9.40 12.26
N SER A 366 -21.11 -8.79 13.44
CA SER A 366 -21.84 -9.33 14.61
C SER A 366 -23.36 -9.50 14.37
N ARG A 367 -23.93 -8.75 13.43
CA ARG A 367 -25.35 -8.80 13.05
C ARG A 367 -25.62 -9.69 11.82
N GLY A 368 -24.59 -10.28 11.23
CA GLY A 368 -24.71 -11.13 10.04
C GLY A 368 -24.95 -10.36 8.74
N PHE A 369 -24.65 -9.06 8.69
CA PHE A 369 -24.72 -8.26 7.45
C PHE A 369 -23.46 -8.38 6.61
N LEU A 370 -22.34 -8.68 7.26
CA LEU A 370 -21.07 -9.06 6.66
C LEU A 370 -20.65 -10.44 7.15
N THR A 371 -20.07 -11.23 6.27
CA THR A 371 -19.42 -12.52 6.59
C THR A 371 -18.02 -12.55 6.01
N GLY A 372 -17.25 -13.59 6.32
CA GLY A 372 -16.10 -13.94 5.48
C GLY A 372 -16.55 -14.38 4.08
N PRO A 373 -15.61 -14.59 3.15
CA PRO A 373 -15.91 -14.99 1.78
C PRO A 373 -16.76 -16.26 1.73
N GLY A 374 -17.78 -16.29 0.87
CA GLY A 374 -18.67 -17.44 0.69
C GLY A 374 -19.55 -17.75 1.90
N GLY A 375 -19.76 -16.78 2.82
CA GLY A 375 -20.55 -16.98 4.03
C GLY A 375 -19.78 -17.63 5.19
N THR A 376 -18.45 -17.69 5.10
CA THR A 376 -17.58 -18.22 6.17
C THR A 376 -17.51 -17.26 7.37
N THR A 377 -16.89 -17.71 8.45
CA THR A 377 -16.59 -16.86 9.60
C THR A 377 -15.66 -15.72 9.17
N TYR A 378 -16.01 -14.49 9.54
CA TYR A 378 -15.18 -13.32 9.28
C TYR A 378 -13.88 -13.36 10.11
N GLY A 379 -12.76 -12.98 9.50
CA GLY A 379 -11.46 -12.85 10.18
C GLY A 379 -10.28 -12.81 9.23
N SER A 380 -9.09 -12.99 9.80
CA SER A 380 -7.79 -13.11 9.12
C SER A 380 -7.86 -14.10 7.96
N THR A 381 -7.39 -13.69 6.78
CA THR A 381 -7.28 -14.57 5.61
C THR A 381 -6.01 -15.38 5.57
N GLY A 382 -5.01 -15.04 6.39
CA GLY A 382 -3.66 -15.57 6.22
C GLY A 382 -2.74 -14.62 5.45
N PHE A 383 -3.31 -13.64 4.73
CA PHE A 383 -2.55 -12.75 3.87
C PHE A 383 -2.09 -11.50 4.59
N ILE A 384 -0.86 -11.10 4.29
CA ILE A 384 -0.23 -9.87 4.75
C ILE A 384 0.03 -8.98 3.56
N VAL A 385 -0.27 -7.69 3.70
CA VAL A 385 0.23 -6.66 2.79
C VAL A 385 1.05 -5.67 3.61
N ASN A 386 2.27 -5.38 3.16
CA ASN A 386 3.11 -4.33 3.71
C ASN A 386 2.64 -2.99 3.14
N CYS A 387 1.98 -2.18 3.99
CA CYS A 387 1.49 -0.87 3.60
C CYS A 387 1.87 0.27 4.57
N PRO A 388 3.06 0.87 4.44
CA PRO A 388 3.45 2.01 5.26
C PRO A 388 2.46 3.18 5.13
N ILE A 389 2.07 3.77 6.27
CA ILE A 389 1.13 4.90 6.29
C ILE A 389 1.90 6.19 5.97
N VAL A 390 1.31 7.04 5.13
CA VAL A 390 1.97 8.26 4.64
C VAL A 390 1.29 9.52 5.15
N HIS A 391 -0.03 9.58 5.09
CA HIS A 391 -0.78 10.78 5.43
C HIS A 391 -2.17 10.46 5.97
N ARG A 392 -2.63 11.26 6.93
CA ARG A 392 -4.05 11.33 7.32
C ARG A 392 -4.59 12.73 7.03
N PHE A 393 -5.78 12.83 6.45
CA PHE A 393 -6.37 14.13 6.09
C PHE A 393 -7.06 14.86 7.25
N LEU A 394 -7.57 14.12 8.25
CA LEU A 394 -8.33 14.66 9.39
C LEU A 394 -8.00 13.97 10.70
#